data_AF-A0A356B4K5-F1
#
_entry.id   AF-A0A356B4K5-F1
#
_cell.length_a   1.000
_cell.length_b   1.000
_cell.length_c   1.000
_cell.angle_alpha   90.00
_cell.angle_beta   90.00
_cell.angle_gamma   90.00
#
_symmetry.space_group_name_H-M   'P 1'
#
loop_
_entity.id
_entity.type
_entity.pdbx_description
1 polymer ?
#
loop_
_entity_poly.entity_id
_entity_poly.type
_entity_poly.pdbx_seq_one_letter_code
_entity_poly.pdbx_strand_id
1 'polypeptide(L)'
;CGRTNIKVEEIADYLKSKNYKTDRKIKVAVMGCEVNGPGEAREADIGIAGGKKDALLFFKGKPSFKVEYDMIKEVLDQEILKLMNQEEPSER
;
A
#
# COMPACT_ATOMS: atom_id res chain seq x y z
N CYS A 1 -8.30 -13.58 14.26
CA CYS A 1 -7.82 -12.31 14.86
C CYS A 1 -8.75 -11.19 14.37
N GLY A 2 -9.73 -10.75 15.16
CA GLY A 2 -10.78 -9.80 14.75
C GLY A 2 -10.35 -8.32 14.72
N ARG A 3 -9.08 -8.05 14.42
CA ARG A 3 -8.48 -6.70 14.36
C ARG A 3 -8.22 -6.23 12.92
N THR A 4 -8.85 -6.89 11.95
CA THR A 4 -8.70 -6.57 10.54
C THR A 4 -9.68 -5.45 10.21
N ASN A 5 -9.25 -4.20 10.40
CA ASN A 5 -10.10 -3.05 10.10
C ASN A 5 -10.17 -2.73 8.60
N ILE A 6 -9.26 -3.31 7.80
CA ILE A 6 -9.27 -3.22 6.34
C ILE A 6 -9.50 -4.59 5.71
N LYS A 7 -10.24 -4.64 4.62
CA LYS A 7 -10.47 -5.88 3.87
C LYS A 7 -9.28 -6.20 2.97
N VAL A 8 -8.23 -6.77 3.58
CA VAL A 8 -6.96 -7.11 2.92
C VAL A 8 -7.18 -7.93 1.65
N GLU A 9 -8.04 -8.95 1.70
CA GLU A 9 -8.37 -9.80 0.57
C GLU A 9 -8.98 -9.01 -0.60
N GLU A 10 -9.94 -8.12 -0.33
CA GLU A 10 -10.54 -7.29 -1.37
C GLU A 10 -9.54 -6.33 -2.03
N ILE A 11 -8.60 -5.79 -1.25
CA ILE A 11 -7.56 -4.90 -1.78
C ILE A 11 -6.59 -5.70 -2.64
N ALA A 12 -6.17 -6.87 -2.17
CA ALA A 12 -5.26 -7.74 -2.91
C ALA A 12 -5.89 -8.23 -4.22
N ASP A 13 -7.16 -8.63 -4.21
CA ASP A 13 -7.87 -9.05 -5.42
C ASP A 13 -8.09 -7.90 -6.39
N TYR A 14 -8.39 -6.69 -5.89
CA TYR A 14 -8.44 -5.49 -6.71
C TYR A 14 -7.10 -5.25 -7.42
N LEU A 15 -5.98 -5.27 -6.69
CA LEU A 15 -4.65 -5.08 -7.27
C LEU A 15 -4.27 -6.20 -8.27
N LYS A 16 -4.64 -7.45 -7.99
CA LYS A 16 -4.42 -8.57 -8.92
C LYS A 16 -5.27 -8.46 -10.19
N SER A 17 -6.48 -7.90 -10.08
CA SER A 17 -7.36 -7.67 -11.24
C SER A 17 -6.83 -6.58 -12.17
N LYS A 18 -5.96 -5.70 -11.65
CA LYS A 18 -5.32 -4.65 -12.43
C LYS A 18 -4.18 -5.22 -13.25
N ASN A 19 -4.27 -5.04 -14.57
CA ASN A 19 -3.25 -5.49 -15.49
C ASN A 19 -2.15 -4.43 -15.61
N TYR A 20 -1.35 -4.27 -14.56
CA TYR A 20 -0.18 -3.38 -14.53
C TYR A 20 0.86 -3.84 -15.56
N LYS A 21 1.00 -3.10 -16.67
CA LYS A 21 2.05 -3.36 -17.67
C LYS A 21 3.33 -2.65 -17.23
N THR A 22 4.22 -3.36 -16.56
CA THR A 22 5.55 -2.87 -16.20
C THR A 22 6.58 -3.99 -16.25
N ASP A 23 7.79 -3.67 -16.69
CA ASP A 23 8.96 -4.55 -16.57
C ASP A 23 9.59 -4.50 -15.16
N ARG A 24 9.14 -3.56 -14.31
CA ARG A 24 9.63 -3.41 -12.94
C ARG A 24 8.86 -4.33 -11.99
N LYS A 25 9.59 -5.07 -11.16
CA LYS A 25 9.00 -5.84 -10.05
C LYS A 25 8.71 -4.90 -8.88
N ILE A 26 7.45 -4.50 -8.72
CA ILE A 26 6.99 -3.70 -7.58
C ILE A 26 6.43 -4.64 -6.52
N LYS A 27 6.98 -4.56 -5.30
CA LYS A 27 6.47 -5.30 -4.15
C LYS A 27 5.45 -4.46 -3.39
N VAL A 28 4.24 -4.99 -3.25
CA VAL A 28 3.14 -4.35 -2.53
C VAL A 28 2.83 -5.16 -1.27
N ALA A 29 2.85 -4.53 -0.10
CA ALA A 29 2.47 -5.14 1.18
C ALA A 29 1.12 -4.61 1.68
N VAL A 30 0.18 -5.50 2.00
CA VAL A 30 -1.14 -5.13 2.55
C VAL A 30 -1.31 -5.79 3.92
N MET A 31 -1.37 -4.98 4.97
CA MET A 31 -1.33 -5.44 6.35
C MET A 31 -2.61 -5.02 7.08
N GLY A 32 -3.26 -5.96 7.75
CA GLY A 32 -4.52 -5.70 8.45
C GLY A 32 -4.41 -4.80 9.68
N CYS A 33 -3.19 -4.59 10.20
CA CYS A 33 -2.94 -3.83 11.43
C CYS A 33 -1.53 -3.18 11.42
N GLU A 34 -1.40 -1.97 11.99
CA GLU A 34 -0.13 -1.23 12.12
C GLU A 34 0.96 -1.96 12.93
N VAL A 35 0.57 -2.89 13.81
CA VAL A 35 1.43 -3.42 14.89
C VAL A 35 2.57 -4.32 14.36
N ASN A 36 2.40 -4.94 13.19
CA ASN A 36 3.45 -5.75 12.54
C ASN A 36 4.10 -5.05 11.34
N GLY A 37 3.63 -3.85 10.99
CA GLY A 37 3.91 -3.25 9.69
C GLY A 37 5.34 -2.75 9.40
N PRO A 38 6.15 -2.28 10.37
CA PRO A 38 7.43 -1.66 10.07
C PRO A 38 8.50 -2.62 9.51
N GLY A 39 8.45 -3.90 9.89
CA GLY A 39 9.41 -4.91 9.45
C GLY A 39 9.16 -5.37 8.01
N GLU A 40 7.91 -5.73 7.72
CA GLU A 40 7.47 -6.22 6.40
C GLU A 40 7.44 -5.09 5.35
N ALA A 41 7.11 -3.86 5.75
CA ALA A 41 7.09 -2.71 4.84
C ALA A 41 8.48 -2.30 4.34
N ARG A 42 9.58 -2.66 5.03
CA ARG A 42 10.95 -2.36 4.58
C ARG A 42 11.35 -3.13 3.33
N GLU A 43 10.78 -4.31 3.12
CA GLU A 43 11.06 -5.14 1.95
C GLU A 43 10.12 -4.84 0.77
N ALA A 44 9.05 -4.07 1.01
CA ALA A 44 8.08 -3.66 0.00
C ALA A 44 8.38 -2.25 -0.50
N ASP A 45 8.14 -2.01 -1.80
CA ASP A 45 8.24 -0.68 -2.39
C ASP A 45 7.13 0.22 -1.85
N ILE A 46 5.93 -0.34 -1.72
CA ILE A 46 4.75 0.31 -1.15
C ILE A 46 4.03 -0.65 -0.20
N GLY A 47 3.58 -0.10 0.92
CA GLY A 47 2.86 -0.84 1.95
C GLY A 47 1.64 -0.08 2.44
N ILE A 48 0.62 -0.79 2.90
CA ILE A 48 -0.49 -0.19 3.64
C ILE A 48 -0.78 -0.97 4.91
N ALA A 49 -0.99 -0.28 6.02
CA ALA A 49 -1.40 -0.88 7.28
C ALA A 49 -2.73 -0.31 7.76
N GLY A 50 -3.67 -1.18 8.12
CA GLY A 50 -4.92 -0.77 8.76
C GLY A 50 -4.69 -0.18 10.15
N GLY A 51 -5.13 1.06 10.37
CA GLY A 51 -5.28 1.69 11.68
C GLY A 51 -6.68 1.46 12.27
N LYS A 52 -7.09 2.29 13.23
CA LYS A 52 -8.44 2.18 13.84
C LYS A 52 -9.57 2.75 12.97
N LYS A 53 -9.31 3.83 12.23
CA LYS A 53 -10.28 4.54 11.39
C LYS A 53 -9.75 4.91 10.01
N ASP A 54 -8.44 4.77 9.84
CA ASP A 54 -7.67 5.12 8.67
C ASP A 54 -6.70 3.97 8.38
N ALA A 55 -6.02 4.03 7.24
CA ALA A 55 -4.89 3.19 6.93
C ALA A 55 -3.65 4.06 6.70
N LEU A 56 -2.51 3.60 7.17
CA LEU A 56 -1.23 4.29 6.98
C LEU A 56 -0.52 3.70 5.76
N LEU A 57 -0.18 4.55 4.81
CA LEU A 57 0.63 4.19 3.65
C LEU A 57 2.12 4.29 4.00
N PHE A 58 2.92 3.38 3.44
CA PHE A 58 4.36 3.31 3.61
C PHE A 58 5.04 3.19 2.26
N PHE A 59 6.21 3.80 2.11
CA PHE A 59 7.09 3.60 0.97
C PHE A 59 8.47 3.14 1.47
N LYS A 60 8.96 1.99 0.97
CA LYS A 60 10.25 1.40 1.40
C LYS A 60 10.43 1.39 2.93
N GLY A 61 9.36 1.07 3.66
CA GLY A 61 9.32 1.02 5.12
C GLY A 61 9.24 2.37 5.85
N LYS A 62 9.15 3.50 5.13
CA LYS A 62 8.92 4.83 5.71
C LYS A 62 7.43 5.17 5.68
N PRO A 63 6.81 5.57 6.80
CA PRO A 63 5.42 6.03 6.80
C PRO A 63 5.30 7.30 5.98
N SER A 64 4.26 7.41 5.17
CA SER A 64 4.02 8.53 4.28
C SER A 64 2.83 9.37 4.75
N PHE A 65 1.61 8.91 4.48
CA PHE A 65 0.39 9.59 4.88
C PHE A 65 -0.73 8.60 5.18
N LYS A 66 -1.76 9.10 5.87
CA LYS A 66 -2.96 8.34 6.20
C LYS A 66 -3.99 8.45 5.09
N VAL A 67 -4.71 7.37 4.84
CA VAL A 67 -5.70 7.21 3.79
C VAL A 67 -6.98 6.67 4.40
N GLU A 68 -8.12 7.24 4.01
CA GLU A 68 -9.43 6.73 4.39
C GLU A 68 -9.70 5.39 3.71
N TYR A 69 -10.48 4.51 4.36
CA TYR A 69 -10.71 3.15 3.86
C TYR A 69 -11.31 3.08 2.46
N ASP A 70 -12.20 4.00 2.13
CA ASP A 70 -12.82 4.07 0.80
C ASP A 70 -11.83 4.51 -0.29
N MET A 71 -10.81 5.29 0.08
CA MET A 71 -9.80 5.82 -0.84
C MET A 71 -8.60 4.89 -1.00
N ILE A 72 -8.45 3.85 -0.18
CA ILE A 72 -7.29 2.94 -0.21
C ILE A 72 -7.03 2.39 -1.62
N LYS A 73 -8.06 1.86 -2.27
CA LYS A 73 -7.94 1.19 -3.58
C LYS A 73 -7.47 2.17 -4.64
N GLU A 74 -8.03 3.38 -4.64
CA GLU A 74 -7.67 4.43 -5.60
C GLU A 74 -6.25 4.95 -5.35
N VAL A 75 -5.92 5.27 -4.09
CA VAL A 75 -4.58 5.77 -3.73
C VAL A 75 -3.50 4.73 -4.04
N LEU A 76 -3.69 3.47 -3.66
CA LEU A 76 -2.72 2.41 -3.99
C LEU A 76 -2.53 2.26 -5.50
N ASP A 77 -3.61 2.29 -6.29
CA ASP A 77 -3.53 2.19 -7.75
C ASP A 77 -2.72 3.35 -8.34
N GLN A 78 -3.00 4.58 -7.90
CA GLN A 78 -2.28 5.78 -8.33
C GLN A 78 -0.80 5.73 -7.94
N GLU A 79 -0.49 5.35 -6.70
CA GLU A 79 0.90 5.27 -6.22
C GLU A 79 1.68 4.13 -6.89
N ILE A 80 1.06 2.98 -7.15
CA ILE A 80 1.67 1.89 -7.92
C ILE A 80 1.96 2.37 -9.36
N LEU A 81 1.00 3.02 -10.02
CA LEU A 81 1.19 3.58 -11.36
C LEU A 81 2.30 4.64 -11.38
N LYS A 82 2.41 5.47 -10.35
CA LYS A 82 3.53 6.41 -10.20
C LYS A 82 4.85 5.66 -10.05
N LEU A 83 4.96 4.64 -9.20
CA LEU A 83 6.17 3.82 -9.05
C LEU A 83 6.56 3.10 -10.36
N MET A 84 5.57 2.73 -11.18
CA MET A 84 5.79 2.17 -12.51
C MET A 84 6.33 3.21 -13.50
N ASN A 85 5.78 4.43 -13.48
CA ASN A 85 6.06 5.48 -14.47
C ASN A 85 7.15 6.48 -14.05
N GLN A 86 7.53 6.53 -12.76
CA GLN A 86 8.44 7.52 -12.19
C GLN A 86 9.58 6.84 -11.43
N GLU A 87 10.80 7.23 -11.77
CA GLU A 87 11.91 7.33 -10.82
C GLU A 87 11.51 8.31 -9.70
N GLU A 88 11.80 7.93 -8.46
CA GLU A 88 11.55 8.57 -7.15
C GLU A 88 10.67 9.85 -7.09
N PRO A 89 9.64 9.90 -6.22
CA PRO A 89 8.92 11.16 -6.00
C PRO A 89 9.92 12.20 -5.51
N SER A 90 10.09 13.31 -6.27
CA SER A 90 10.87 14.45 -5.82
C SER A 90 10.22 14.98 -4.54
N GLU A 91 10.87 14.73 -3.40
CA GLU A 91 10.59 15.41 -2.15
C GLU A 91 10.67 16.93 -2.43
N ARG A 92 9.54 17.64 -2.25
CA ARG A 92 9.52 19.10 -2.19
C ARG A 92 9.68 19.54 -0.74
#